data_AF-A0A8R1HHL1-F1
#
_entry.id   AF-A0A8R1HHL1-F1
#
_cell.length_a   1.000
_cell.length_b   1.000
_cell.length_c   1.000
_cell.angle_alpha   90.00
_cell.angle_beta   90.00
_cell.angle_gamma   90.00
#
_symmetry.space_group_name_H-M   'P 1'
#
loop_
_entity.id
_entity.type
_entity.pdbx_description
1 polymer ?
#
loop_
_entity_poly.entity_id
_entity_poly.type
_entity_poly.pdbx_seq_one_letter_code
_entity_poly.pdbx_strand_id
1 'polypeptide(L)'
;MSSTWFKNFAGFRANEFEMLQVPNPRAEFGIHVTIKSIQTGALVGSILAPIGFLLQGNKPNQKNIIDSFVSGGQNGALLGAVMGPILTYLTVKDMNTISLYDKCYRLRFNEKALNADRTAVVSAAVGYLSSGSAGLVVGLDLSLLISNLFGWRS
;
A
#
# COMPACT_ATOMS: atom_id res chain seq x y z
N MET A 1 1.49 5.41 -18.47
CA MET A 1 2.28 4.52 -17.60
C MET A 1 3.38 3.87 -18.43
N SER A 2 4.61 3.74 -17.93
CA SER A 2 5.67 3.03 -18.68
C SER A 2 5.45 1.53 -18.59
N SER A 3 5.47 0.81 -19.71
CA SER A 3 5.52 -0.65 -19.74
C SER A 3 6.73 -1.20 -18.98
N THR A 4 7.83 -0.44 -18.95
CA THR A 4 9.03 -0.75 -18.19
C THR A 4 8.81 -0.75 -16.67
N TRP A 5 8.04 0.22 -16.16
CA TRP A 5 7.73 0.29 -14.73
C TRP A 5 6.90 -0.92 -14.30
N PHE A 6 5.89 -1.30 -15.09
CA PHE A 6 5.06 -2.46 -14.78
C PHE A 6 5.85 -3.77 -14.90
N LYS A 7 6.74 -3.91 -15.88
CA LYS A 7 7.67 -5.06 -15.97
C LYS A 7 8.55 -5.17 -14.72
N ASN A 8 9.13 -4.05 -14.30
CA ASN A 8 9.91 -4.02 -13.07
C ASN A 8 9.01 -4.33 -11.88
N PHE A 9 7.83 -3.73 -11.73
CA PHE A 9 6.88 -4.04 -10.66
C PHE A 9 6.44 -5.51 -10.64
N ALA A 10 6.29 -6.15 -11.80
CA ALA A 10 5.92 -7.56 -11.91
C ALA A 10 7.08 -8.54 -11.65
N GLY A 11 8.31 -8.07 -11.40
CA GLY A 11 9.46 -8.92 -11.10
C GLY A 11 10.33 -9.29 -12.30
N PHE A 12 10.02 -8.79 -13.51
CA PHE A 12 10.88 -8.97 -14.67
C PHE A 12 12.00 -7.93 -14.64
N ARG A 13 13.26 -8.38 -14.67
CA ARG A 13 14.43 -7.48 -14.76
C ARG A 13 14.34 -6.67 -16.05
N ALA A 14 14.03 -5.37 -15.91
CA ALA A 14 14.17 -4.41 -17.00
C ALA A 14 15.66 -4.12 -17.23
N ASN A 15 16.04 -3.79 -18.46
CA ASN A 15 17.43 -3.46 -18.78
C ASN A 15 17.82 -2.14 -18.08
N GLU A 16 19.08 -1.96 -17.64
CA GLU A 16 19.50 -0.77 -16.87
C GLU A 16 19.22 0.55 -17.62
N PHE A 17 19.36 0.54 -18.95
CA PHE A 17 19.00 1.65 -19.84
C PHE A 17 17.50 1.96 -19.86
N GLU A 18 16.64 0.97 -19.66
CA GLU A 18 15.19 1.17 -19.58
C GLU A 18 14.78 1.69 -18.19
N MET A 19 15.49 1.27 -17.13
CA MET A 19 15.27 1.79 -15.77
C MET A 19 15.60 3.28 -15.65
N LEU A 20 16.52 3.79 -16.49
CA LEU A 20 16.84 5.22 -16.62
C LEU A 20 15.74 6.04 -17.27
N GLN A 21 14.79 5.45 -18.01
CA GLN A 21 13.71 6.21 -18.63
C GLN A 21 12.48 6.23 -17.72
N VAL A 22 12.22 7.37 -17.08
CA VAL A 22 11.00 7.61 -16.29
C VAL A 22 10.04 8.50 -17.10
N PRO A 23 9.23 7.93 -18.02
CA PRO A 23 8.39 8.75 -18.90
C PRO A 23 7.21 9.41 -18.16
N ASN A 24 6.81 8.91 -16.99
CA ASN A 24 5.72 9.48 -16.19
C ASN A 24 5.98 9.37 -14.67
N PRO A 25 6.91 10.17 -14.11
CA PRO A 25 7.32 10.08 -12.71
C PRO A 25 6.16 10.36 -11.73
N ARG A 26 5.24 11.26 -12.09
CA ARG A 26 4.08 11.60 -11.26
C ARG A 26 3.14 10.42 -11.04
N ALA A 27 2.92 9.62 -12.08
CA ALA A 27 2.03 8.46 -12.02
C ALA A 27 2.68 7.30 -11.25
N GLU A 28 3.97 7.05 -11.47
CA GLU A 28 4.71 6.00 -10.74
C GLU A 28 4.80 6.30 -9.25
N PHE A 29 5.16 7.55 -8.89
CA PHE A 29 5.16 7.99 -7.51
C PHE A 29 3.75 7.91 -6.89
N GLY A 30 2.73 8.28 -7.66
CA GLY A 30 1.34 8.22 -7.19
C GLY A 30 0.85 6.84 -6.84
N ILE A 31 1.22 5.82 -7.61
CA ILE A 31 0.83 4.43 -7.31
C ILE A 31 1.53 3.95 -6.05
N HIS A 32 2.82 4.23 -5.90
CA HIS A 32 3.55 3.88 -4.68
C HIS A 32 2.91 4.49 -3.44
N VAL A 33 2.64 5.80 -3.48
CA VAL A 33 1.97 6.52 -2.39
C VAL A 33 0.58 5.95 -2.14
N THR A 34 -0.16 5.59 -3.19
CA THR A 34 -1.51 5.02 -3.06
C THR A 34 -1.50 3.64 -2.42
N ILE A 35 -0.61 2.73 -2.85
CA ILE A 35 -0.46 1.39 -2.24
C ILE A 35 -0.13 1.54 -0.75
N LYS A 36 0.82 2.41 -0.40
CA LYS A 36 1.15 2.70 1.00
C LYS A 36 -0.01 3.31 1.77
N SER A 37 -0.77 4.21 1.16
CA SER A 37 -1.93 4.83 1.79
C SER A 37 -3.03 3.80 2.05
N ILE A 38 -3.25 2.85 1.13
CA ILE A 38 -4.17 1.72 1.31
C ILE A 38 -3.72 0.83 2.47
N GLN A 39 -2.45 0.41 2.51
CA GLN A 39 -1.94 -0.45 3.59
C GLN A 39 -2.02 0.24 4.96
N THR A 40 -1.59 1.50 5.04
CA THR A 40 -1.62 2.26 6.30
C THR A 40 -3.05 2.58 6.73
N GLY A 41 -3.92 2.95 5.79
CA GLY A 41 -5.34 3.15 6.04
C GLY A 41 -6.01 1.87 6.54
N ALA A 42 -5.74 0.72 5.91
CA ALA A 42 -6.26 -0.57 6.32
C ALA A 42 -5.86 -0.92 7.75
N LEU A 43 -4.57 -0.80 8.08
CA LEU A 43 -4.05 -1.09 9.41
C LEU A 43 -4.65 -0.16 10.48
N VAL A 44 -4.71 1.14 10.19
CA VAL A 44 -5.27 2.12 11.13
C VAL A 44 -6.77 1.86 11.34
N GLY A 45 -7.51 1.60 10.27
CA GLY A 45 -8.92 1.27 10.33
C GLY A 45 -9.20 -0.05 11.06
N SER A 46 -8.38 -1.07 10.83
CA SER A 46 -8.53 -2.39 11.45
C SER A 46 -8.26 -2.36 12.96
N ILE A 47 -7.38 -1.48 13.43
CA ILE A 47 -7.12 -1.27 14.87
C ILE A 47 -8.17 -0.35 15.51
N LEU A 48 -8.53 0.76 14.87
CA LEU A 48 -9.44 1.76 15.47
C LEU A 48 -10.87 1.26 15.61
N ALA A 49 -11.38 0.47 14.66
CA ALA A 49 -12.78 0.03 14.69
C ALA A 49 -13.11 -0.91 15.86
N PRO A 50 -12.31 -1.93 16.20
CA PRO A 50 -12.48 -2.73 17.41
C PRO A 50 -12.39 -1.91 18.70
N ILE A 51 -11.46 -0.95 18.76
CA ILE A 51 -11.31 -0.07 19.93
C ILE A 51 -12.57 0.78 20.11
N GLY A 52 -13.08 1.40 19.04
CA GLY A 52 -14.33 2.15 19.07
C GLY A 52 -15.53 1.29 19.48
N PHE A 53 -15.59 0.05 18.99
CA PHE A 53 -16.64 -0.91 19.37
C PHE A 53 -16.62 -1.24 20.87
N LEU A 54 -15.42 -1.42 21.45
CA LEU A 54 -15.24 -1.67 22.89
C LEU A 54 -15.57 -0.43 23.75
N LEU A 55 -15.17 0.76 23.31
CA LEU A 55 -15.43 2.02 24.03
C LEU A 55 -16.92 2.39 24.08
N GLN A 56 -17.73 1.94 23.11
CA GLN A 56 -19.18 2.12 23.11
C GLN A 56 -19.92 1.22 24.13
N GLY A 57 -19.21 0.41 24.92
CA GLY A 57 -19.83 -0.45 25.93
C GLY A 57 -20.58 -1.66 25.35
N ASN A 58 -20.32 -2.00 24.08
CA ASN A 58 -20.88 -3.18 23.46
C ASN A 58 -20.33 -4.46 24.12
N LYS A 59 -21.19 -5.47 24.27
CA LYS A 59 -20.74 -6.77 24.82
C LYS A 59 -19.68 -7.37 23.89
N PRO A 60 -18.46 -7.69 24.39
CA PRO A 60 -17.40 -8.22 23.57
C PRO A 60 -17.76 -9.65 23.14
N ASN A 61 -18.16 -9.80 21.88
CA ASN A 61 -18.28 -11.09 21.22
C ASN A 61 -17.16 -11.20 20.19
N GLN A 62 -16.46 -12.33 20.17
CA GLN A 62 -15.33 -12.57 19.27
C GLN A 62 -15.71 -12.30 17.80
N LYS A 63 -16.91 -12.70 17.38
CA LYS A 63 -17.40 -12.44 16.02
C LYS A 63 -17.54 -10.94 15.74
N ASN A 64 -18.17 -10.19 16.64
CA ASN A 64 -18.38 -8.75 16.47
C ASN A 64 -17.05 -7.97 16.46
N ILE A 65 -16.05 -8.42 17.22
CA ILE A 65 -14.71 -7.82 17.22
C ILE A 65 -14.03 -8.06 15.87
N ILE A 66 -14.09 -9.29 15.34
CA ILE A 66 -13.53 -9.63 14.02
C ILE A 66 -14.25 -8.86 12.91
N ASP A 67 -15.58 -8.79 12.95
CA ASP A 67 -16.37 -8.06 11.95
C ASP A 67 -16.08 -6.56 12.00
N SER A 68 -15.86 -5.99 13.20
CA SER A 68 -15.42 -4.60 13.38
C SER A 68 -14.01 -4.37 12.84
N PHE A 69 -13.09 -5.30 13.05
CA PHE A 69 -11.73 -5.25 12.50
C PHE A 69 -11.75 -5.27 10.97
N VAL A 70 -12.52 -6.19 10.39
CA VAL A 70 -12.62 -6.38 8.94
C VAL A 70 -13.29 -5.18 8.26
N SER A 71 -14.40 -4.70 8.82
CA SER A 71 -15.11 -3.52 8.30
C SER A 71 -14.29 -2.23 8.47
N GLY A 72 -13.63 -2.07 9.62
CA GLY A 72 -12.70 -0.97 9.87
C GLY A 72 -11.53 -0.95 8.89
N GLY A 73 -10.91 -2.12 8.68
CA GLY A 73 -9.80 -2.27 7.75
C GLY A 73 -10.19 -2.00 6.30
N GLN A 74 -11.38 -2.43 5.86
CA GLN A 74 -11.90 -2.10 4.53
C GLN A 74 -12.17 -0.62 4.34
N ASN A 75 -12.87 0.00 5.30
CA ASN A 75 -13.17 1.43 5.25
C ASN A 75 -11.88 2.25 5.27
N GLY A 76 -10.91 1.85 6.10
CA GLY A 76 -9.57 2.43 6.14
C GLY A 76 -8.80 2.25 4.83
N ALA A 77 -8.84 1.07 4.22
CA ALA A 77 -8.23 0.79 2.92
C ALA A 77 -8.84 1.68 1.81
N LEU A 78 -10.17 1.81 1.81
CA LEU A 78 -10.90 2.65 0.86
C LEU A 78 -10.55 4.13 1.04
N LEU A 79 -10.50 4.61 2.29
CA LEU A 79 -10.03 5.97 2.59
C LEU A 79 -8.58 6.17 2.14
N GLY A 80 -7.72 5.18 2.36
CA GLY A 80 -6.34 5.17 1.87
C GLY A 80 -6.24 5.24 0.35
N ALA A 81 -7.12 4.54 -0.37
CA ALA A 81 -7.18 4.57 -1.83
C ALA A 81 -7.58 5.95 -2.37
N VAL A 82 -8.46 6.67 -1.68
CA VAL A 82 -8.87 8.04 -2.04
C VAL A 82 -7.81 9.06 -1.63
N MET A 83 -7.24 8.91 -0.44
CA MET A 83 -6.20 9.81 0.08
C MET A 83 -4.89 9.68 -0.68
N GLY A 84 -4.56 8.51 -1.23
CA GLY A 84 -3.32 8.28 -1.97
C GLY A 84 -3.10 9.26 -3.13
N PRO A 85 -4.03 9.38 -4.11
CA PRO A 85 -3.95 10.36 -5.18
C PRO A 85 -3.93 11.81 -4.69
N ILE A 86 -4.66 12.14 -3.63
CA ILE A 86 -4.68 13.48 -3.04
C ILE A 86 -3.31 13.83 -2.45
N LEU A 87 -2.75 12.96 -1.61
CA LEU A 87 -1.41 13.10 -1.04
C LEU A 87 -0.35 13.18 -2.12
N THR A 88 -0.49 12.37 -3.18
CA THR A 88 0.38 12.45 -4.36
C THR A 88 0.31 13.83 -4.99
N TYR A 89 -0.89 14.34 -5.26
CA TYR A 89 -1.06 15.66 -5.85
C TYR A 89 -0.45 16.76 -4.99
N LEU A 90 -0.71 16.75 -3.68
CA LEU A 90 -0.16 17.71 -2.71
C LEU A 90 1.36 17.63 -2.62
N THR A 91 1.93 16.42 -2.68
CA THR A 91 3.38 16.22 -2.61
C THR A 91 4.07 16.64 -3.91
N VAL A 92 3.43 16.39 -5.05
CA VAL A 92 3.97 16.70 -6.38
C VAL A 92 3.86 18.19 -6.69
N LYS A 93 2.80 18.90 -6.26
CA LYS A 93 2.64 20.34 -6.53
C LYS A 93 3.77 21.18 -5.93
N ASP A 94 4.32 20.75 -4.80
CA ASP A 94 5.35 21.48 -4.06
C ASP A 94 6.78 21.01 -4.43
N MET A 95 6.93 19.97 -5.28
CA MET A 95 8.24 19.42 -5.65
C MET A 95 8.71 19.84 -7.04
N ASN A 96 10.00 20.19 -7.12
CA ASN A 96 10.67 20.40 -8.39
C ASN A 96 10.74 19.08 -9.19
N THR A 97 10.63 19.16 -10.51
CA THR A 97 10.61 18.00 -11.42
C THR A 97 11.86 17.13 -11.29
N ILE A 98 13.02 17.74 -11.03
CA ILE A 98 14.30 17.06 -10.81
C ILE A 98 14.26 16.19 -9.53
N SER A 99 13.67 16.73 -8.44
CA SER A 99 13.56 15.99 -7.18
C SER A 99 12.57 14.83 -7.27
N LEU A 100 11.47 15.02 -8.01
CA LEU A 100 10.51 13.96 -8.31
C LEU A 100 11.18 12.82 -9.11
N TYR A 101 12.01 13.18 -10.07
CA TYR A 101 12.75 12.22 -10.89
C TYR A 101 13.75 11.43 -10.05
N ASP A 102 14.57 12.09 -9.22
CA ASP A 102 15.51 11.42 -8.32
C ASP A 102 14.81 10.45 -7.36
N LYS A 103 13.65 10.84 -6.80
CA LYS A 103 12.84 9.94 -5.98
C LYS A 103 12.35 8.72 -6.75
N CYS A 104 11.81 8.90 -7.95
CA CYS A 104 11.34 7.78 -8.78
C CYS A 104 12.49 6.86 -9.17
N TYR A 105 13.65 7.43 -9.48
CA TYR A 105 14.87 6.71 -9.78
C TYR A 105 15.30 5.84 -8.59
N ARG A 106 15.44 6.44 -7.40
CA ARG A 106 15.73 5.71 -6.15
C ARG A 106 14.71 4.62 -5.86
N LEU A 107 13.43 4.86 -6.13
CA LEU A 107 12.36 3.89 -5.89
C LEU A 107 12.49 2.66 -6.81
N ARG A 108 12.88 2.86 -8.07
CA ARG A 108 13.08 1.77 -9.04
C ARG A 108 14.27 0.89 -8.71
N PHE A 109 15.32 1.46 -8.13
CA PHE A 109 16.51 0.74 -7.67
C PHE A 109 16.38 0.18 -6.24
N ASN A 110 15.42 0.67 -5.46
CA ASN A 110 15.14 0.14 -4.14
C ASN A 110 14.31 -1.15 -4.25
N GLU A 111 15.00 -2.26 -4.47
CA GLU A 111 14.38 -3.59 -4.56
C GLU A 111 13.57 -3.93 -3.30
N LYS A 112 13.96 -3.43 -2.12
CA LYS A 112 13.24 -3.68 -0.87
C LYS A 112 11.86 -3.03 -0.87
N ALA A 113 11.78 -1.76 -1.24
CA ALA A 113 10.51 -1.04 -1.34
C ALA A 113 9.59 -1.67 -2.39
N LEU A 114 10.17 -2.10 -3.52
CA LEU A 114 9.42 -2.75 -4.59
C LEU A 114 8.89 -4.13 -4.16
N ASN A 115 9.71 -4.91 -3.44
CA ASN A 115 9.28 -6.20 -2.90
C ASN A 115 8.17 -6.03 -1.86
N ALA A 116 8.22 -4.99 -1.01
CA ALA A 116 7.16 -4.68 -0.08
C ALA A 116 5.83 -4.35 -0.78
N ASP A 117 5.85 -3.54 -1.83
CA ASP A 117 4.64 -3.20 -2.59
C ASP A 117 4.08 -4.43 -3.33
N ARG A 118 4.95 -5.30 -3.87
CA ARG A 118 4.55 -6.56 -4.50
C ARG A 118 3.90 -7.51 -3.49
N THR A 119 4.53 -7.72 -2.34
CA THR A 119 3.97 -8.61 -1.32
C THR A 119 2.65 -8.07 -0.81
N ALA A 120 2.48 -6.75 -0.71
CA ALA A 120 1.21 -6.11 -0.40
C ALA A 120 0.11 -6.47 -1.39
N VAL A 121 0.34 -6.25 -2.67
CA VAL A 121 -0.65 -6.50 -3.72
C VAL A 121 -0.96 -7.99 -3.83
N VAL A 122 0.06 -8.86 -3.80
CA VAL A 122 -0.11 -10.30 -3.91
C VAL A 122 -0.85 -10.87 -2.70
N SER A 123 -0.44 -10.51 -1.48
CA SER A 123 -1.11 -11.00 -0.27
C SER A 123 -2.53 -10.48 -0.13
N ALA A 124 -2.80 -9.22 -0.50
CA ALA A 124 -4.15 -8.67 -0.53
C ALA A 124 -5.02 -9.39 -1.56
N ALA A 125 -4.51 -9.67 -2.75
CA ALA A 125 -5.23 -10.39 -3.79
C ALA A 125 -5.50 -11.85 -3.40
N VAL A 126 -4.48 -12.57 -2.91
CA VAL A 126 -4.62 -13.95 -2.44
C VAL A 126 -5.56 -14.03 -1.24
N GLY A 127 -5.44 -13.11 -0.30
CA GLY A 127 -6.33 -13.00 0.85
C GLY A 127 -7.78 -12.74 0.43
N TYR A 128 -7.99 -11.80 -0.51
CA TYR A 128 -9.31 -11.53 -1.06
C TYR A 128 -9.93 -12.74 -1.76
N LEU A 129 -9.15 -13.47 -2.55
CA LEU A 129 -9.63 -14.67 -3.23
C LEU A 129 -9.95 -15.82 -2.26
N SER A 130 -9.21 -15.92 -1.14
CA SER A 130 -9.38 -17.00 -0.16
C SER A 130 -10.56 -16.77 0.78
N SER A 131 -10.71 -15.56 1.32
CA SER A 131 -11.68 -15.28 2.39
C SER A 131 -12.40 -13.94 2.21
N GLY A 132 -12.44 -13.44 0.97
CA GLY A 132 -13.10 -12.19 0.62
C GLY A 132 -12.51 -11.01 1.38
N SER A 133 -13.40 -10.17 1.89
CA SER A 133 -13.07 -8.88 2.43
C SER A 133 -12.28 -8.96 3.76
N ALA A 134 -12.43 -10.05 4.52
CA ALA A 134 -11.61 -10.35 5.70
C ALA A 134 -10.18 -10.74 5.33
N GLY A 135 -10.02 -11.60 4.32
CA GLY A 135 -8.70 -12.02 3.86
C GLY A 135 -7.92 -10.87 3.21
N LEU A 136 -8.59 -9.90 2.59
CA LEU A 136 -7.96 -8.67 2.09
C LEU A 136 -7.27 -7.88 3.22
N VAL A 137 -7.98 -7.62 4.32
CA VAL A 137 -7.45 -6.84 5.44
C VAL A 137 -6.30 -7.59 6.11
N VAL A 138 -6.47 -8.89 6.36
CA VAL A 138 -5.42 -9.74 6.95
C VAL A 138 -4.21 -9.81 6.01
N GLY A 139 -4.40 -9.92 4.70
CA GLY A 139 -3.34 -9.91 3.70
C GLY A 139 -2.55 -8.60 3.73
N LEU A 140 -3.24 -7.45 3.74
CA LEU A 140 -2.61 -6.14 3.84
C LEU A 140 -1.81 -5.99 5.15
N ASP A 141 -2.37 -6.35 6.29
CA ASP A 141 -1.70 -6.24 7.59
C ASP A 141 -0.50 -7.19 7.69
N LEU A 142 -0.63 -8.42 7.20
CA LEU A 142 0.47 -9.39 7.15
C LEU A 142 1.60 -8.91 6.25
N SER A 143 1.29 -8.32 5.09
CA SER A 143 2.30 -7.75 4.19
C SER A 143 3.10 -6.63 4.85
N LEU A 144 2.42 -5.81 5.66
CA LEU A 144 3.03 -4.71 6.37
C LEU A 144 3.94 -5.23 7.49
N LEU A 145 3.51 -6.25 8.23
CA LEU A 145 4.35 -6.92 9.23
C LEU A 145 5.59 -7.56 8.60
N ILE A 146 5.44 -8.27 7.48
CA ILE A 146 6.57 -8.86 6.74
C ILE A 146 7.52 -7.75 6.28
N SER A 147 7.00 -6.65 5.72
CA SER A 147 7.84 -5.54 5.27
C SER A 147 8.66 -4.89 6.40
N ASN A 148 8.09 -4.80 7.61
CA ASN A 148 8.77 -4.28 8.79
C ASN A 148 9.80 -5.28 9.33
N LEU A 149 9.46 -6.57 9.38
CA LEU A 149 10.34 -7.63 9.85
C LEU A 149 11.62 -7.74 9.01
N PHE A 150 11.48 -7.66 7.69
CA PHE A 150 12.62 -7.73 6.77
C PHE A 150 13.35 -6.38 6.58
N GLY A 151 12.95 -5.33 7.31
CA GLY A 151 13.58 -4.01 7.22
C GLY A 151 13.50 -3.41 5.82
N TRP A 152 12.42 -3.70 5.07
CA TRP A 152 12.23 -3.19 3.71
C TRP A 152 11.79 -1.73 3.66
N ARG A 153 11.58 -1.15 4.84
CA ARG A 153 10.96 0.16 5.04
C ARG A 153 11.96 1.29 5.35
N SER A 154 13.28 1.03 5.29
CA SER A 154 14.33 2.07 5.47
C SER A 154 14.69 2.77 4.15
#